data_AF-A0A9E1F4K5-F1
#
_entry.id   AF-A0A9E1F4K5-F1
#
_cell.length_a   1.000
_cell.length_b   1.000
_cell.length_c   1.000
_cell.angle_alpha   90.00
_cell.angle_beta   90.00
_cell.angle_gamma   90.00
#
_symmetry.space_group_name_H-M   'P 1'
#
loop_
_entity.id
_entity.type
_entity.pdbx_description
1 polymer ?
#
loop_
_entity_poly.entity_id
_entity_poly.type
_entity_poly.pdbx_seq_one_letter_code
_entity_poly.pdbx_strand_id
1 'polypeptide(L)'
;MTEAEKRRNAIVEHLYFRRHDTIPNLAFEFHVSERTIQRDIEKISLREPIYTLTGRQGGVFMVEGYPRRLHISYEETSVLQKFFQIAEQKQAGEWTKEDLKSFKNIILKYSKPKKNE
;
A
#
# COMPACT_ATOMS: atom_id res chain seq x y z
N MET A 1 12.57 -8.16 1.82
CA MET A 1 11.84 -7.18 2.66
C MET A 1 12.27 -7.40 4.10
N THR A 2 12.77 -6.36 4.77
CA THR A 2 13.24 -6.45 6.16
C THR A 2 12.08 -6.46 7.16
N GLU A 3 12.29 -6.94 8.38
CA GLU A 3 11.25 -6.92 9.44
C GLU A 3 10.76 -5.50 9.75
N ALA A 4 11.66 -4.51 9.69
CA ALA A 4 11.30 -3.11 9.85
C ALA A 4 10.42 -2.58 8.70
N GLU A 5 10.62 -3.05 7.46
CA GLU A 5 9.74 -2.70 6.34
C GLU A 5 8.36 -3.34 6.49
N LYS A 6 8.29 -4.61 6.90
CA LYS A 6 7.01 -5.29 7.16
C LYS A 6 6.19 -4.55 8.22
N ARG A 7 6.82 -4.17 9.33
CA ARG A 7 6.17 -3.40 10.39
C ARG A 7 5.69 -2.03 9.90
N ARG A 8 6.50 -1.28 9.15
CA ARG A 8 6.06 0.00 8.57
C ARG A 8 4.85 -0.15 7.67
N ASN A 9 4.84 -1.18 6.82
CA ASN A 9 3.68 -1.46 5.97
C ASN A 9 2.44 -1.79 6.82
N ALA A 10 2.61 -2.56 7.89
CA ALA A 10 1.50 -2.88 8.80
C ALA A 10 0.96 -1.65 9.55
N ILE A 11 1.83 -0.73 9.99
CA ILE A 11 1.43 0.55 10.58
C ILE A 11 0.64 1.40 9.59
N VAL A 12 1.08 1.47 8.33
CA VAL A 12 0.38 2.19 7.27
C VAL A 12 -1.02 1.60 7.06
N GLU A 13 -1.13 0.29 6.94
CA GLU A 13 -2.42 -0.40 6.80
C GLU A 13 -3.35 -0.08 7.99
N HIS A 14 -2.83 -0.17 9.21
CA HIS A 14 -3.57 0.18 10.42
C HIS A 14 -4.11 1.62 10.38
N LEU A 15 -3.28 2.59 9.98
CA LEU A 15 -3.68 3.99 9.84
C LEU A 15 -4.65 4.24 8.68
N TYR A 16 -4.62 3.44 7.61
CA TYR A 16 -5.65 3.53 6.56
C TYR A 16 -7.04 3.14 7.08
N PHE A 17 -7.12 2.12 7.94
CA PHE A 17 -8.40 1.68 8.52
C PHE A 17 -8.89 2.60 9.63
N ARG A 18 -8.03 2.94 10.59
CA ARG A 18 -8.43 3.74 11.77
C ARG A 18 -8.37 5.25 11.56
N ARG A 19 -7.65 5.72 10.52
CA ARG A 19 -7.36 7.13 10.20
C ARG A 19 -6.54 7.89 11.23
N HIS A 20 -6.52 7.45 12.48
CA HIS A 20 -5.77 8.06 13.57
C HIS A 20 -5.34 6.99 14.57
N ASP A 21 -4.15 7.16 15.13
CA ASP A 21 -3.73 6.46 16.35
C ASP A 21 -2.64 7.24 17.10
N THR A 22 -2.29 6.79 18.31
CA THR A 22 -1.25 7.39 19.16
C THR A 22 0.04 6.57 19.13
N ILE A 23 1.18 7.22 19.36
CA ILE A 23 2.49 6.55 19.42
C ILE A 23 2.51 5.42 20.48
N PRO A 24 2.00 5.60 21.72
CA PRO A 24 2.00 4.53 22.72
C PRO A 24 1.12 3.36 22.33
N ASN A 25 -0.05 3.60 21.72
CA ASN A 25 -0.94 2.53 21.30
C ASN A 25 -0.36 1.74 20.12
N LEU A 26 0.25 2.41 19.14
CA LEU A 26 0.99 1.73 18.06
C LEU A 26 2.16 0.92 18.62
N ALA A 27 2.88 1.45 19.62
CA ALA A 27 3.99 0.73 20.25
C ALA A 27 3.51 -0.57 20.92
N PHE A 28 2.39 -0.49 21.64
CA PHE A 28 1.72 -1.63 22.25
C PHE A 28 1.27 -2.67 21.21
N GLU A 29 0.54 -2.25 20.18
CA GLU A 29 -0.02 -3.11 19.12
C GLU A 29 1.07 -3.85 18.33
N PHE A 30 2.16 -3.15 17.99
CA PHE A 30 3.26 -3.72 17.21
C PHE A 30 4.40 -4.30 18.06
N HIS A 31 4.23 -4.35 19.38
CA HIS A 31 5.19 -4.89 20.35
C HIS A 31 6.61 -4.33 20.19
N VAL A 32 6.72 -3.01 20.02
CA VAL A 32 8.00 -2.30 19.90
C VAL A 32 8.02 -1.09 20.83
N SER A 33 9.19 -0.47 21.00
CA SER A 33 9.27 0.77 21.76
C SER A 33 8.62 1.95 21.03
N GLU A 34 8.12 2.93 21.77
CA GLU A 34 7.63 4.20 21.21
C GLU A 34 8.68 4.88 20.32
N ARG A 35 9.95 4.81 20.72
CA ARG A 35 11.08 5.33 19.92
C ARG A 35 11.22 4.64 18.56
N THR A 36 10.85 3.35 18.47
CA THR A 36 10.83 2.60 17.21
C THR A 36 9.67 3.07 16.33
N ILE A 37 8.48 3.24 16.91
CA ILE A 37 7.33 3.81 16.20
C ILE A 37 7.65 5.20 15.67
N GLN A 38 8.21 6.10 16.47
CA GLN A 38 8.57 7.45 16.03
C GLN A 38 9.47 7.43 14.78
N ARG A 39 10.53 6.61 14.78
CA ARG A 39 11.42 6.42 13.61
C ARG A 39 10.71 5.81 12.41
N ASP A 40 9.76 4.91 12.65
CA ASP A 40 8.97 4.31 11.58
C ASP A 40 8.00 5.33 10.98
N ILE A 41 7.35 6.16 11.80
CA ILE A 41 6.50 7.28 11.37
C ILE A 41 7.30 8.28 10.54
N GLU A 42 8.52 8.65 10.95
CA GLU A 42 9.42 9.51 10.16
C GLU A 42 9.70 8.91 8.77
N LYS A 43 9.89 7.59 8.66
CA LYS A 43 10.12 6.93 7.37
C LYS A 43 8.86 6.78 6.53
N ILE A 44 7.70 6.64 7.19
CA ILE A 44 6.40 6.53 6.53
C ILE A 44 5.99 7.90 5.98
N SER A 45 6.19 9.00 6.71
CA SER A 45 5.80 10.36 6.29
C SER A 45 6.49 10.84 5.01
N LEU A 46 7.64 10.24 4.65
CA LEU A 46 8.33 10.51 3.39
C LEU A 46 7.62 9.95 2.15
N ARG A 47 6.67 9.02 2.33
CA ARG A 47 6.09 8.24 1.23
C ARG A 47 4.56 8.12 1.29
N GLU A 48 3.99 8.15 2.49
CA GLU A 48 2.55 8.12 2.73
C GLU A 48 2.10 9.47 3.30
N PRO A 49 0.86 9.91 3.02
CA PRO A 49 0.33 11.17 3.52
C PRO A 49 -0.16 11.00 4.94
N ILE A 50 0.79 10.89 5.86
CA ILE A 50 0.55 11.00 7.28
C ILE A 50 1.08 12.31 7.83
N TYR A 51 0.47 12.78 8.90
CA TYR A 51 0.97 13.90 9.69
C TYR A 51 0.85 13.58 11.18
N THR A 52 1.57 14.33 12.00
CA THR A 52 1.54 14.19 13.45
C THR A 52 1.05 15.47 14.11
N LEU A 53 0.28 15.32 15.20
CA LEU A 53 -0.11 16.42 16.07
C LEU A 53 0.36 16.10 17.49
N THR A 54 0.80 17.14 18.21
CA THR A 54 1.19 17.04 19.62
C THR A 54 0.03 17.42 20.54
N GLY A 55 0.10 17.01 21.81
CA GLY A 55 -0.91 17.35 22.83
C GLY A 55 -1.91 16.24 23.14
N ARG A 56 -2.95 16.56 23.92
CA ARG A 56 -3.88 15.60 24.55
C ARG A 56 -4.72 14.79 23.54
N GLN A 57 -4.96 15.36 22.36
CA GLN A 57 -5.63 14.70 21.22
C GLN A 57 -4.65 14.53 20.04
N GLY A 58 -3.36 14.53 20.34
CA GLY A 58 -2.31 14.32 19.36
C GLY A 58 -2.24 12.87 18.89
N GLY A 59 -1.28 12.59 18.04
CA GLY A 59 -1.08 11.27 17.45
C GLY A 59 -0.60 11.36 16.02
N VAL A 60 -0.75 10.25 15.32
CA VAL A 60 -0.44 10.09 13.91
C VAL A 60 -1.75 9.96 13.16
N PHE A 61 -1.90 10.76 12.11
CA PHE A 61 -3.12 10.87 11.33
C PHE A 61 -2.82 10.56 9.88
N MET A 62 -3.68 9.77 9.25
CA MET A 62 -3.74 9.68 7.79
C MET A 62 -4.56 10.86 7.26
N VAL A 63 -4.07 11.51 6.21
CA VAL A 63 -4.83 12.57 5.53
C VAL A 63 -6.19 12.02 5.08
N GLU A 64 -7.24 12.77 5.40
CA GLU A 64 -8.62 12.43 5.07
C GLU A 64 -8.84 12.37 3.55
N GLY A 65 -9.67 11.44 3.08
CA GLY A 65 -9.93 11.26 1.66
C GLY A 65 -8.77 10.63 0.86
N TYR A 66 -7.61 10.36 1.48
CA TYR A 66 -6.54 9.67 0.77
C TYR A 66 -6.90 8.19 0.52
N PRO A 67 -6.96 7.75 -0.76
CA PRO A 67 -7.34 6.40 -1.10
C PRO A 67 -6.19 5.43 -0.80
N ARG A 68 -6.54 4.23 -0.33
CA ARG A 68 -5.58 3.16 -0.12
C ARG A 68 -4.87 2.82 -1.44
N ARG A 69 -3.55 2.97 -1.46
CA ARG A 69 -2.73 2.47 -2.57
C ARG A 69 -2.62 0.95 -2.48
N LEU A 70 -3.59 0.27 -3.08
CA LEU A 70 -3.46 -1.15 -3.37
C LEU A 70 -2.37 -1.33 -4.41
N HIS A 71 -1.40 -2.19 -4.14
CA HIS A 71 -0.37 -2.54 -5.10
C HIS A 71 -0.33 -4.05 -5.27
N ILE A 72 -0.52 -4.50 -6.50
CA ILE A 72 -0.35 -5.88 -6.92
C ILE A 72 1.16 -6.17 -6.91
N SER A 73 1.57 -7.28 -6.29
CA SER A 73 2.97 -7.73 -6.26
C SER A 73 3.51 -8.00 -7.67
N TYR A 74 4.83 -8.14 -7.81
CA TYR A 74 5.42 -8.44 -9.11
C TYR A 74 5.00 -9.83 -9.60
N GLU A 75 4.91 -10.78 -8.69
CA GLU A 75 4.49 -12.15 -8.93
C GLU A 75 3.04 -12.19 -9.42
N GLU A 76 2.11 -11.54 -8.70
CA GLU A 76 0.71 -11.41 -9.11
C GLU A 76 0.58 -10.65 -10.44
N THR A 77 1.35 -9.57 -10.63
CA THR A 77 1.39 -8.82 -11.90
C THR A 77 1.82 -9.74 -13.04
N SER A 78 2.83 -10.59 -12.83
CA SER A 78 3.33 -11.51 -13.85
C SER A 78 2.29 -12.57 -14.23
N VAL A 79 1.51 -13.06 -13.26
CA VAL A 79 0.40 -13.99 -13.51
C VAL A 79 -0.69 -13.29 -14.31
N LEU A 80 -1.10 -12.08 -13.92
CA LEU A 80 -2.10 -11.30 -14.65
C LEU A 80 -1.64 -10.99 -16.09
N GLN A 81 -0.37 -10.68 -16.29
CA GLN A 81 0.18 -10.46 -17.64
C GLN A 81 0.13 -11.72 -18.51
N LYS A 82 0.43 -12.90 -17.94
CA LYS A 82 0.29 -14.18 -18.66
C LYS A 82 -1.16 -14.45 -19.03
N PHE A 83 -2.10 -14.21 -18.11
CA PHE A 83 -3.53 -14.32 -18.40
C PHE A 83 -3.97 -13.36 -19.52
N PHE A 84 -3.50 -12.11 -19.48
CA PHE A 84 -3.77 -11.13 -20.52
C PHE A 84 -3.29 -11.62 -21.89
N GLN A 85 -2.06 -12.14 -21.98
CA GLN A 85 -1.52 -12.68 -23.23
C GLN A 85 -2.34 -13.86 -23.76
N ILE A 86 -2.80 -14.77 -22.88
CA ILE A 86 -3.64 -15.90 -23.28
C ILE A 86 -4.99 -15.41 -23.81
N ALA A 87 -5.61 -14.43 -23.14
CA ALA A 87 -6.89 -13.84 -23.56
C ALA A 87 -6.77 -13.13 -24.91
N GLU A 88 -5.68 -12.38 -25.12
CA GLU A 88 -5.40 -11.68 -26.37
C GLU A 88 -5.15 -12.65 -27.55
N GLN A 89 -4.39 -13.73 -27.32
CA GLN A 89 -4.05 -14.70 -28.36
C GLN A 89 -5.19 -15.62 -28.75
N LYS A 90 -6.05 -16.02 -27.79
CA LYS A 90 -7.08 -17.03 -28.06
C LYS A 90 -8.40 -16.49 -28.59
N GLN A 91 -8.58 -15.16 -28.74
CA GLN A 91 -9.91 -14.56 -28.93
C GLN A 91 -10.94 -15.32 -28.10
N ALA A 92 -10.68 -15.47 -26.78
CA ALA A 92 -11.63 -16.13 -25.91
C ALA A 92 -12.96 -15.37 -26.09
N GLY A 93 -13.95 -16.01 -26.73
CA GLY A 93 -15.04 -15.36 -27.48
C GLY A 93 -15.99 -14.45 -26.68
N GLU A 94 -15.63 -14.15 -25.44
CA GLU A 94 -16.34 -13.30 -24.49
C GLU A 94 -15.59 -11.99 -24.19
N TRP A 95 -14.29 -11.87 -24.53
CA TRP A 95 -13.50 -10.68 -24.23
C TRP A 95 -13.56 -9.67 -25.37
N THR A 96 -14.22 -8.54 -25.12
CA THR A 96 -14.25 -7.41 -26.06
C THR A 96 -12.92 -6.66 -26.07
N LYS A 97 -12.74 -5.78 -27.06
CA LYS A 97 -11.57 -4.88 -27.10
C LYS A 97 -11.56 -3.92 -25.89
N GLU A 98 -12.74 -3.51 -25.42
CA GLU A 98 -12.89 -2.71 -24.21
C GLU A 98 -12.45 -3.47 -22.95
N ASP A 99 -12.75 -4.77 -22.86
CA ASP A 99 -12.35 -5.61 -21.72
C ASP A 99 -10.82 -5.76 -21.65
N LEU A 100 -10.17 -6.03 -22.79
CA LEU A 100 -8.72 -6.12 -22.87
C LEU A 100 -8.05 -4.78 -22.50
N LYS A 101 -8.61 -3.66 -22.97
CA LYS A 101 -8.12 -2.32 -22.60
C LYS A 101 -8.26 -2.07 -21.11
N SER A 102 -9.40 -2.42 -20.53
CA SER A 102 -9.67 -2.26 -19.09
C SER A 102 -8.75 -3.13 -18.25
N PHE A 103 -8.54 -4.39 -18.65
CA PHE A 103 -7.63 -5.31 -17.97
C PHE A 103 -6.18 -4.81 -17.98
N LYS A 104 -5.70 -4.34 -19.13
CA LYS A 104 -4.37 -3.71 -19.24
C LYS A 104 -4.23 -2.49 -18.32
N ASN A 105 -5.26 -1.64 -18.26
CA ASN A 105 -5.27 -0.48 -17.37
C ASN A 105 -5.24 -0.88 -15.89
N ILE A 106 -5.94 -1.94 -15.49
CA ILE A 106 -5.90 -2.47 -14.12
C ILE A 106 -4.48 -2.92 -13.78
N ILE A 107 -3.85 -3.73 -14.65
CA ILE A 107 -2.47 -4.17 -14.43
C ILE A 107 -1.53 -2.97 -14.26
N LEU A 108 -1.62 -1.97 -15.16
CA LEU A 108 -0.75 -0.80 -15.12
C LEU A 108 -0.98 0.08 -13.88
N LYS A 109 -2.24 0.29 -13.48
CA LYS A 109 -2.60 1.16 -12.36
C LYS A 109 -2.13 0.61 -11.02
N TYR A 110 -2.18 -0.71 -10.85
CA TYR A 110 -1.92 -1.34 -9.57
C TYR A 110 -0.56 -2.05 -9.50
N SER A 111 0.19 -2.15 -10.60
CA SER A 111 1.55 -2.71 -10.56
C SER A 111 2.49 -1.85 -9.71
N LYS A 112 3.36 -2.50 -8.92
CA LYS A 112 4.40 -1.79 -8.16
C LYS A 112 5.42 -1.16 -9.13
N PRO A 113 5.79 0.12 -8.94
CA PRO A 113 6.85 0.73 -9.73
C PRO A 113 8.16 -0.04 -9.50
N LYS A 114 8.81 -0.48 -10.59
CA LYS A 114 10.14 -1.11 -10.55
C LYS A 114 11.06 -0.19 -9.74
N LYS A 115 11.58 -0.71 -8.62
CA LYS A 115 12.68 -0.07 -7.91
C LYS A 115 13.88 -0.18 -8.85
N ASN A 116 14.26 0.93 -9.46
CA ASN A 116 15.54 1.02 -10.13
C ASN A 116 16.60 0.98 -9.02
N GLU A 117 17.41 -0.08 -9.01
CA GLU A 117 18.61 -0.20 -8.18
C GLU A 117 19.71 0.74 -8.68
#